data_AF-A0A8C1Z4L8-F1
#
_entry.id   AF-A0A8C1Z4L8-F1
#
_cell.length_a   1.000
_cell.length_b   1.000
_cell.length_c   1.000
_cell.angle_alpha   90.00
_cell.angle_beta   90.00
_cell.angle_gamma   90.00
#
_symmetry.space_group_name_H-M   'P 1'
#
loop_
_entity.id
_entity.type
_entity.pdbx_description
1 polymer ?
#
loop_
_entity_poly.entity_id
_entity_poly.type
_entity_poly.pdbx_seq_one_letter_code
_entity_poly.pdbx_strand_id
1 'polypeptide(L)'
;MKPRGSTLRICGQDGTVYEGDEEQLEAWKDYYLPERMEMEVIGAIDDFPCDAFGLQLVLLLGEDGRVFAYEDELLHLVALNLRDLFQCGMVFPGKETFKLGECFEEPTEEEYQEMMESDEVKKMKKLHMEFRQSLENELRNTMKDIAQSPNVDMQKQVGSEDFTSSTKQRIQEHSLICHCKMENGDKLQCPYMGLHQANHGLILSS
;
A
#
# COMPACT_ATOMS: atom_id res chain seq x y z
N MET A 1 -18.86 10.32 -33.24
CA MET A 1 -17.54 10.36 -32.58
C MET A 1 -16.88 9.02 -32.77
N LYS A 2 -15.65 9.00 -33.31
CA LYS A 2 -14.81 7.79 -33.33
C LYS A 2 -14.48 7.45 -31.87
N PRO A 3 -14.55 6.20 -31.39
CA PRO A 3 -14.02 5.88 -30.07
C PRO A 3 -12.56 6.33 -30.06
N ARG A 4 -12.13 7.02 -28.99
CA ARG A 4 -10.74 7.40 -28.82
C ARG A 4 -9.96 6.09 -28.78
N GLY A 5 -9.23 5.78 -29.85
CA GLY A 5 -8.28 4.68 -29.81
C GLY A 5 -7.22 5.05 -28.78
N SER A 6 -6.96 4.15 -27.83
CA SER A 6 -5.91 4.35 -26.85
C SER A 6 -4.56 4.37 -27.56
N THR A 7 -3.67 5.28 -27.16
CA THR A 7 -2.36 5.46 -27.81
C THR A 7 -1.27 4.90 -26.92
N LEU A 8 -0.45 4.01 -27.47
CA LEU A 8 0.75 3.52 -26.79
C LEU A 8 1.83 4.60 -26.81
N ARG A 9 2.30 4.99 -25.63
CA ARG A 9 3.44 5.89 -25.44
C ARG A 9 4.68 5.06 -25.13
N ILE A 10 5.66 5.11 -26.03
CA ILE A 10 6.94 4.42 -25.84
C ILE A 10 7.74 5.14 -24.76
N CYS A 11 8.06 4.42 -23.69
CA CYS A 11 8.85 4.89 -22.56
C CYS A 11 9.39 3.69 -21.78
N GLY A 12 10.45 3.91 -20.99
CA GLY A 12 10.85 2.97 -19.96
C GLY A 12 10.03 3.15 -18.68
N GLN A 13 10.43 2.48 -17.61
CA GLN A 13 9.74 2.52 -16.32
C GLN A 13 9.54 3.94 -15.77
N ASP A 14 10.54 4.81 -15.91
CA ASP A 14 10.46 6.22 -15.46
C ASP A 14 9.38 7.05 -16.18
N GLY A 15 8.87 6.56 -17.30
CA GLY A 15 7.75 7.18 -18.00
C GLY A 15 6.38 6.68 -17.53
N THR A 16 6.33 5.87 -16.48
CA THR A 16 5.11 5.25 -15.97
C THR A 16 4.74 5.74 -14.57
N VAL A 17 3.60 5.33 -14.06
CA VAL A 17 3.20 5.54 -12.66
C VAL A 17 4.10 4.80 -11.65
N TYR A 18 4.99 3.92 -12.12
CA TYR A 18 5.96 3.15 -11.33
C TYR A 18 7.40 3.67 -11.48
N GLU A 19 7.57 4.97 -11.76
CA GLU A 19 8.90 5.62 -11.81
C GLU A 19 9.70 5.35 -10.53
N GLY A 20 10.93 4.85 -10.69
CA GLY A 20 11.83 4.52 -9.58
C GLY A 20 11.43 3.32 -8.70
N ASP A 21 10.36 2.58 -9.05
CA ASP A 21 9.88 1.43 -8.27
C ASP A 21 10.59 0.13 -8.72
N GLU A 22 11.85 -0.03 -8.31
CA GLU A 22 12.64 -1.22 -8.64
C GLU A 22 12.00 -2.52 -8.13
N GLU A 23 11.27 -2.46 -7.01
CA GLU A 23 10.59 -3.62 -6.42
C GLU A 23 9.44 -4.11 -7.31
N GLN A 24 8.65 -3.18 -7.88
CA GLN A 24 7.59 -3.54 -8.82
C GLN A 24 8.13 -4.19 -10.10
N LEU A 25 9.28 -3.72 -10.60
CA LEU A 25 9.91 -4.31 -11.77
C LEU A 25 10.38 -5.75 -11.48
N GLU A 26 11.01 -5.99 -10.33
CA GLU A 26 11.40 -7.35 -9.94
C GLU A 26 10.18 -8.23 -9.67
N ALA A 27 9.09 -7.68 -9.12
CA ALA A 27 7.85 -8.42 -8.93
C ALA A 27 7.25 -8.95 -10.24
N TRP A 28 7.27 -8.15 -11.32
CA TRP A 28 6.81 -8.60 -12.65
C TRP A 28 7.64 -9.78 -13.19
N LYS A 29 8.93 -9.84 -12.84
CA LYS A 29 9.84 -10.90 -13.28
C LYS A 29 9.66 -12.20 -12.49
N ASP A 30 9.40 -12.10 -11.19
CA ASP A 30 9.50 -13.24 -10.27
C ASP A 30 8.16 -13.87 -9.89
N TYR A 31 7.07 -13.10 -9.83
CA TYR A 31 5.89 -13.51 -9.07
C TYR A 31 4.64 -13.80 -9.91
N TYR A 32 4.72 -13.74 -11.24
CA TYR A 32 3.57 -13.95 -12.11
C TYR A 32 3.66 -15.25 -12.93
N LEU A 33 4.86 -15.63 -13.34
CA LEU A 33 5.07 -16.79 -14.20
C LEU A 33 5.75 -17.92 -13.40
N PRO A 34 5.55 -19.21 -13.78
CA PRO A 34 6.15 -20.35 -13.08
C PRO A 34 7.68 -20.31 -13.01
N GLU A 35 8.33 -19.72 -14.01
CA GLU A 35 9.76 -19.47 -14.04
C GLU A 35 9.99 -17.97 -14.12
N ARG A 36 11.07 -17.50 -13.46
CA ARG A 36 11.49 -16.10 -13.58
C ARG A 36 11.66 -15.74 -15.05
N MET A 37 11.11 -14.60 -15.43
CA MET A 37 11.21 -14.06 -16.78
C MET A 37 11.78 -12.66 -16.74
N GLU A 38 12.92 -12.42 -17.40
CA GLU A 38 13.38 -11.04 -17.54
C GLU A 38 12.38 -10.24 -18.38
N MET A 39 12.02 -9.05 -17.87
CA MET A 39 11.04 -8.15 -18.48
C MET A 39 11.55 -6.72 -18.48
N GLU A 40 11.24 -5.99 -19.56
CA GLU A 40 11.51 -4.56 -19.68
C GLU A 40 10.22 -3.79 -19.99
N VAL A 41 10.05 -2.62 -19.38
CA VAL A 41 8.96 -1.71 -19.72
C VAL A 41 9.23 -1.11 -21.10
N ILE A 42 8.30 -1.30 -22.03
CA ILE A 42 8.38 -0.77 -23.40
C ILE A 42 7.43 0.41 -23.65
N GLY A 43 6.48 0.64 -22.75
CA GLY A 43 5.60 1.78 -22.81
C GLY A 43 4.40 1.69 -21.89
N ALA A 44 3.52 2.68 -22.03
CA ALA A 44 2.28 2.75 -21.27
C ALA A 44 1.14 3.29 -22.16
N ILE A 45 -0.08 2.89 -21.80
CA ILE A 45 -1.31 3.43 -22.38
C ILE A 45 -2.05 4.18 -21.27
N ASP A 46 -2.09 5.50 -21.41
CA ASP A 46 -2.76 6.40 -20.46
C ASP A 46 -4.28 6.43 -20.69
N ASP A 47 -5.05 6.75 -19.65
CA ASP A 47 -6.52 6.85 -19.66
C ASP A 47 -7.22 5.57 -20.19
N PHE A 48 -6.64 4.40 -19.94
CA PHE A 48 -7.20 3.12 -20.36
C PHE A 48 -8.31 2.69 -19.39
N PRO A 49 -9.51 2.28 -19.87
CA PRO A 49 -10.63 1.90 -19.02
C PRO A 49 -10.41 0.51 -18.39
N CYS A 50 -9.58 0.48 -17.35
CA CYS A 50 -9.11 -0.71 -16.63
C CYS A 50 -8.96 -0.36 -15.14
N ASP A 51 -8.67 -1.37 -14.33
CA ASP A 51 -8.47 -1.21 -12.88
C ASP A 51 -7.02 -0.83 -12.53
N ALA A 52 -6.13 -0.69 -13.53
CA ALA A 52 -4.75 -0.29 -13.32
C ALA A 52 -4.63 1.07 -12.61
N PHE A 53 -3.62 1.20 -11.75
CA PHE A 53 -3.34 2.43 -11.03
C PHE A 53 -3.15 3.61 -12.00
N GLY A 54 -3.83 4.72 -11.72
CA GLY A 54 -3.79 5.91 -12.57
C GLY A 54 -4.41 5.71 -13.96
N LEU A 55 -5.17 4.64 -14.19
CA LEU A 55 -5.70 4.24 -15.51
C LEU A 55 -4.58 4.08 -16.55
N GLN A 56 -3.37 3.74 -16.09
CA GLN A 56 -2.21 3.58 -16.94
C GLN A 56 -1.86 2.10 -17.08
N LEU A 57 -2.15 1.55 -18.24
CA LEU A 57 -1.80 0.17 -18.56
C LEU A 57 -0.34 0.12 -19.02
N VAL A 58 0.53 -0.51 -18.22
CA VAL A 58 1.96 -0.62 -18.52
C VAL A 58 2.22 -1.85 -19.38
N LEU A 59 2.99 -1.69 -20.45
CA LEU A 59 3.39 -2.76 -21.35
C LEU A 59 4.83 -3.21 -21.08
N LEU A 60 4.99 -4.52 -20.97
CA LEU A 60 6.24 -5.21 -20.66
C LEU A 60 6.61 -6.12 -21.82
N LEU A 61 7.90 -6.17 -22.16
CA LEU A 61 8.46 -7.13 -23.11
C LEU A 61 9.25 -8.17 -22.32
N GLY A 62 8.82 -9.43 -22.41
CA GLY A 62 9.59 -10.56 -21.89
C GLY A 62 10.78 -10.87 -22.78
N GLU A 63 11.84 -11.45 -22.20
CA GLU A 63 13.03 -11.88 -22.93
C GLU A 63 12.75 -12.94 -24.02
N ASP A 64 11.64 -13.67 -23.89
CA ASP A 64 11.13 -14.61 -24.90
C ASP A 64 10.39 -13.93 -26.07
N GLY A 65 10.30 -12.60 -26.03
CA GLY A 65 9.67 -11.76 -27.02
C GLY A 65 8.16 -11.55 -26.82
N ARG A 66 7.51 -12.24 -25.87
CA ARG A 66 6.09 -12.03 -25.57
C ARG A 66 5.86 -10.66 -24.94
N VAL A 67 4.68 -10.09 -25.20
CA VAL A 67 4.29 -8.77 -24.68
C VAL A 67 3.18 -8.94 -23.66
N PHE A 68 3.40 -8.37 -22.49
CA PHE A 68 2.48 -8.38 -21.38
C PHE A 68 1.93 -6.99 -21.09
N ALA A 69 0.75 -6.92 -20.48
CA ALA A 69 0.19 -5.71 -19.92
C ALA A 69 -0.11 -5.93 -18.43
N TYR A 70 0.24 -4.96 -17.60
CA TYR A 70 0.00 -5.02 -16.17
C TYR A 70 -1.25 -4.21 -15.77
N GLU A 71 -2.18 -4.85 -15.07
CA GLU A 71 -3.40 -4.28 -14.49
C GLU A 71 -3.60 -4.83 -13.08
N ASP A 72 -3.43 -4.01 -12.04
CA ASP A 72 -3.80 -4.32 -10.63
C ASP A 72 -3.58 -5.79 -10.19
N GLU A 73 -2.32 -6.18 -9.96
CA GLU A 73 -1.92 -7.55 -9.59
C GLU A 73 -2.23 -8.64 -10.64
N LEU A 74 -2.57 -8.26 -11.88
CA LEU A 74 -2.72 -9.14 -13.02
C LEU A 74 -1.70 -8.80 -14.11
N LEU A 75 -1.06 -9.84 -14.64
CA LEU A 75 -0.19 -9.76 -15.80
C LEU A 75 -0.88 -10.47 -16.97
N HIS A 76 -1.21 -9.72 -18.01
CA HIS A 76 -1.92 -10.26 -19.16
C HIS A 76 -1.01 -10.47 -20.35
N LEU A 77 -1.07 -11.63 -20.99
CA LEU A 77 -0.39 -11.86 -22.27
C LEU A 77 -1.19 -11.21 -23.40
N VAL A 78 -0.77 -10.03 -23.85
CA VAL A 78 -1.53 -9.21 -24.80
C VAL A 78 -1.08 -9.35 -26.25
N ALA A 79 0.16 -9.80 -26.49
CA ALA A 79 0.65 -10.18 -27.81
C ALA A 79 1.76 -11.24 -27.72
N LEU A 80 1.90 -12.09 -28.74
CA LEU A 80 2.93 -13.14 -28.77
C LEU A 80 4.31 -12.60 -29.15
N ASN A 81 4.37 -11.41 -29.74
CA ASN A 81 5.60 -10.71 -30.11
C ASN A 81 5.29 -9.24 -30.47
N LEU A 82 6.33 -8.42 -30.57
CA LEU A 82 6.21 -7.02 -30.97
C LEU A 82 5.57 -6.82 -32.36
N ARG A 83 5.82 -7.75 -33.31
CA ARG A 83 5.20 -7.65 -34.65
C ARG A 83 3.69 -7.76 -34.53
N ASP A 84 3.19 -8.72 -33.76
CA ASP A 84 1.76 -8.90 -33.53
C ASP A 84 1.16 -7.68 -32.82
N LEU A 85 1.86 -7.14 -31.81
CA LEU A 85 1.44 -5.91 -31.11
C LEU A 85 1.23 -4.74 -32.09
N PHE A 86 2.18 -4.49 -33.00
CA PHE A 86 2.11 -3.34 -33.92
C PHE A 86 1.24 -3.57 -35.16
N GLN A 87 1.11 -4.82 -35.64
CA GLN A 87 0.34 -5.13 -36.84
C GLN A 87 -1.12 -5.46 -36.54
N CYS A 88 -1.37 -6.20 -35.47
CA CYS A 88 -2.70 -6.69 -35.10
C CYS A 88 -3.29 -5.94 -33.90
N GLY A 89 -2.47 -5.18 -33.17
CA GLY A 89 -2.86 -4.59 -31.90
C GLY A 89 -2.71 -5.56 -30.74
N MET A 90 -2.96 -5.05 -29.53
CA MET A 90 -2.98 -5.85 -28.32
C MET A 90 -4.37 -6.47 -28.10
N VAL A 91 -4.43 -7.66 -27.52
CA VAL A 91 -5.67 -8.27 -27.04
C VAL A 91 -5.78 -7.98 -25.54
N PHE A 92 -6.88 -7.38 -25.11
CA PHE A 92 -7.14 -7.08 -23.70
C PHE A 92 -8.48 -7.71 -23.24
N PRO A 93 -8.59 -8.32 -22.03
CA PRO A 93 -7.58 -8.41 -20.96
C PRO A 93 -6.31 -9.14 -21.39
N GLY A 94 -6.41 -10.29 -22.06
CA GLY A 94 -5.26 -10.98 -22.65
C GLY A 94 -5.66 -12.29 -23.30
N LYS A 95 -4.71 -13.00 -23.91
CA LYS A 95 -4.87 -14.42 -24.31
C LYS A 95 -4.81 -15.33 -23.09
N GLU A 96 -3.91 -14.99 -22.17
CA GLU A 96 -3.70 -15.60 -20.86
C GLU A 96 -3.57 -14.47 -19.84
N THR A 97 -3.86 -14.77 -18.58
CA THR A 97 -3.78 -13.82 -17.47
C THR A 97 -3.21 -14.56 -16.28
N PHE A 98 -2.22 -13.96 -15.65
CA PHE A 98 -1.49 -14.50 -14.53
C PHE A 98 -1.72 -13.60 -13.33
N LYS A 99 -2.15 -14.17 -12.21
CA LYS A 99 -2.31 -13.40 -10.98
C LYS A 99 -1.02 -13.44 -10.17
N LEU A 100 -0.71 -12.35 -9.48
CA LEU A 100 0.40 -12.28 -8.54
C LEU A 100 0.38 -13.47 -7.56
N GLY A 101 1.47 -14.22 -7.54
CA GLY A 101 1.73 -15.34 -6.65
C GLY A 101 1.00 -16.64 -7.01
N GLU A 102 0.13 -16.65 -8.01
CA GLU A 102 -0.63 -17.86 -8.41
C GLU A 102 0.28 -18.97 -8.96
N CYS A 103 1.46 -18.61 -9.46
CA CYS A 103 2.44 -19.56 -9.96
C CYS A 103 3.14 -20.38 -8.87
N PHE A 104 3.00 -20.03 -7.58
CA PHE A 104 3.57 -20.77 -6.48
C PHE A 104 2.61 -21.85 -5.98
N GLU A 105 3.11 -23.07 -5.86
CA GLU A 105 2.35 -24.16 -5.27
C GLU A 105 2.27 -23.98 -3.75
N GLU A 106 1.07 -24.20 -3.18
CA GLU A 106 0.92 -24.30 -1.73
C GLU A 106 1.69 -25.53 -1.24
N PRO A 107 2.53 -25.41 -0.19
CA PRO A 107 3.25 -26.55 0.34
C PRO A 107 2.26 -27.58 0.89
N THR A 108 2.60 -28.86 0.73
CA THR A 108 1.87 -29.95 1.40
C THR A 108 2.01 -29.85 2.92
N GLU A 109 1.12 -30.52 3.67
CA GLU A 109 1.18 -30.52 5.14
C GLU A 109 2.54 -31.06 5.64
N GLU A 110 3.08 -32.07 4.97
CA GLU A 110 4.39 -32.64 5.28
C GLU A 110 5.53 -31.65 5.05
N GLU A 111 5.55 -30.95 3.90
CA GLU A 111 6.55 -29.92 3.58
C GLU A 111 6.45 -28.73 4.52
N TYR A 112 5.23 -28.33 4.87
CA TYR A 112 4.99 -27.27 5.84
C TYR A 112 5.53 -27.64 7.23
N GLN A 113 5.29 -28.88 7.66
CA GLN A 113 5.79 -29.37 8.94
C GLN A 113 7.32 -29.43 8.95
N GLU A 114 7.95 -29.86 7.85
CA GLU A 114 9.41 -29.85 7.71
C GLU A 114 9.96 -28.42 7.79
N MET A 115 9.35 -27.46 7.07
CA MET A 115 9.71 -26.05 7.11
C MET A 115 9.61 -25.48 8.53
N MET A 116 8.56 -25.86 9.28
CA MET A 116 8.34 -25.42 10.66
C MET A 116 9.34 -26.00 11.66
N GLU A 117 10.00 -27.11 11.31
CA GLU A 117 11.05 -27.74 12.08
C GLU A 117 12.46 -27.21 11.74
N SER A 118 12.60 -26.31 10.76
CA SER A 118 13.88 -25.68 10.43
C SER A 118 14.45 -24.85 11.59
N ASP A 119 15.77 -24.79 11.66
CA ASP A 119 16.48 -24.01 12.69
C ASP A 119 16.20 -22.51 12.56
N GLU A 120 16.02 -21.99 11.34
CA GLU A 120 15.66 -20.58 11.13
C GLU A 120 14.28 -20.28 11.73
N VAL A 121 13.26 -21.10 11.45
CA VAL A 121 11.91 -20.89 11.97
C VAL A 121 11.88 -21.03 13.48
N LYS A 122 12.58 -22.03 14.04
CA LYS A 122 12.71 -22.20 15.49
C LYS A 122 13.36 -20.99 16.15
N LYS A 123 14.44 -20.47 15.57
CA LYS A 123 15.11 -19.26 16.04
C LYS A 123 14.20 -18.04 15.95
N MET A 124 13.48 -17.88 14.85
CA MET A 124 12.50 -16.80 14.65
C MET A 124 11.39 -16.85 15.71
N LYS A 125 10.79 -18.03 15.93
CA LYS A 125 9.78 -18.25 16.98
C LYS A 125 10.31 -17.88 18.37
N LYS A 126 11.54 -18.30 18.69
CA LYS A 126 12.18 -17.97 19.98
C LYS A 126 12.36 -16.47 20.16
N LEU A 127 12.95 -15.78 19.17
CA LEU A 127 13.16 -14.33 19.21
C LEU A 127 11.83 -13.58 19.32
N HIS A 128 10.80 -14.00 18.59
CA HIS A 128 9.46 -13.43 18.68
C HIS A 128 8.87 -13.57 20.09
N MET A 129 9.00 -14.74 20.72
CA MET A 129 8.53 -14.96 22.10
C MET A 129 9.27 -14.09 23.11
N GLU A 130 10.61 -14.02 23.02
CA GLU A 130 11.44 -13.20 23.90
C GLU A 130 11.10 -11.70 23.76
N PHE A 131 10.92 -11.23 22.52
CA PHE A 131 10.52 -9.85 22.25
C PHE A 131 9.14 -9.54 22.84
N ARG A 132 8.15 -10.42 22.65
CA ARG A 132 6.82 -10.26 23.25
C ARG A 132 6.88 -10.20 24.78
N GLN A 133 7.63 -11.09 25.42
CA GLN A 133 7.81 -11.09 26.87
C GLN A 133 8.49 -9.79 27.34
N SER A 134 9.44 -9.26 26.58
CA SER A 134 10.10 -7.99 26.89
C SER A 134 9.11 -6.83 26.92
N LEU A 135 8.21 -6.77 25.92
CA LEU A 135 7.16 -5.75 25.84
C LEU A 135 6.15 -5.87 26.98
N GLU A 136 5.74 -7.10 27.31
CA GLU A 136 4.85 -7.35 28.46
C GLU A 136 5.48 -6.88 29.77
N ASN A 137 6.77 -7.12 29.96
CA ASN A 137 7.49 -6.69 31.15
C ASN A 137 7.63 -5.16 31.21
N GLU A 138 7.97 -4.52 30.11
CA GLU A 138 8.06 -3.05 30.01
C GLU A 138 6.71 -2.39 30.34
N LEU A 139 5.62 -2.91 29.76
CA LEU A 139 4.28 -2.44 30.05
C LEU A 139 3.94 -2.59 31.54
N ARG A 140 4.21 -3.78 32.12
CA ARG A 140 3.98 -4.03 33.55
C ARG A 140 4.78 -3.10 34.45
N ASN A 141 6.03 -2.80 34.10
CA ASN A 141 6.88 -1.89 34.85
C ASN A 141 6.33 -0.46 34.78
N THR A 142 5.99 0.00 33.57
CA THR A 142 5.36 1.32 33.36
C THR A 142 4.08 1.48 34.19
N MET A 143 3.23 0.46 34.22
CA MET A 143 2.01 0.47 35.05
C MET A 143 2.31 0.57 36.55
N LYS A 144 3.34 -0.12 37.04
CA LYS A 144 3.77 -0.02 38.45
C LYS A 144 4.31 1.37 38.77
N ASP A 145 5.11 1.94 37.87
CA ASP A 145 5.69 3.27 38.05
C ASP A 145 4.59 4.34 38.11
N ILE A 146 3.54 4.22 37.27
CA ILE A 146 2.37 5.10 37.34
C ILE A 146 1.62 4.93 38.67
N ALA A 147 1.42 3.69 39.13
CA ALA A 147 0.70 3.41 40.38
C ALA A 147 1.47 3.84 41.64
N GLN A 148 2.80 3.90 41.57
CA GLN A 148 3.69 4.29 42.68
C GLN A 148 4.13 5.76 42.60
N SER A 149 3.84 6.45 41.49
CA SER A 149 4.16 7.86 41.34
C SER A 149 3.37 8.71 42.35
N PRO A 150 4.00 9.63 43.10
CA PRO A 150 3.34 10.39 44.19
C PRO A 150 2.27 11.41 43.76
N ASN A 151 1.72 11.31 42.54
CA ASN A 151 0.83 12.31 41.97
C ASN A 151 -0.60 11.80 41.76
N VAL A 152 -1.15 11.20 42.81
CA VAL A 152 -2.61 11.17 43.03
C VAL A 152 -2.89 11.70 44.44
N ASP A 153 -2.44 12.93 44.71
CA ASP A 153 -3.02 13.79 45.74
C ASP A 153 -2.66 15.26 45.47
N MET A 154 -3.24 15.79 44.40
CA MET A 154 -3.50 17.23 44.34
C MET A 154 -4.87 17.51 43.71
N GLN A 155 -5.90 16.85 44.25
CA GLN A 155 -7.23 17.46 44.32
C GLN A 155 -7.38 18.19 45.65
N LYS A 156 -6.79 19.38 45.75
CA LYS A 156 -7.39 20.46 46.54
C LYS A 156 -6.85 21.82 46.06
N GLN A 157 -7.70 22.44 45.24
CA GLN A 157 -7.79 23.88 44.95
C GLN A 157 -6.58 24.54 44.29
N VAL A 158 -6.69 24.81 42.97
CA VAL A 158 -6.70 26.19 42.42
C VAL A 158 -7.62 26.18 41.18
N GLY A 159 -8.36 27.25 41.01
CA GLY A 159 -9.50 27.39 40.10
C GLY A 159 -9.17 27.30 38.61
N SER A 160 -10.27 27.17 37.88
CA SER A 160 -10.40 27.36 36.43
C SER A 160 -9.56 28.53 35.92
N GLU A 161 -8.66 28.27 34.96
CA GLU A 161 -8.39 29.17 33.81
C GLU A 161 -7.37 28.59 32.81
N ASP A 162 -6.44 27.71 33.23
CA ASP A 162 -5.29 27.36 32.36
C ASP A 162 -5.50 26.22 31.36
N PHE A 163 -6.60 25.45 31.44
CA PHE A 163 -6.85 24.33 30.51
C PHE A 163 -7.28 24.76 29.09
N THR A 164 -7.48 26.07 28.87
CA THR A 164 -7.99 26.57 27.58
C THR A 164 -6.91 27.13 26.65
N SER A 165 -5.67 27.31 27.11
CA SER A 165 -4.60 27.94 26.31
C SER A 165 -3.87 26.95 25.39
N SER A 166 -3.48 25.77 25.91
CA SER A 166 -2.69 24.77 25.16
C SER A 166 -3.49 24.10 24.02
N THR A 167 -4.77 23.80 24.25
CA THR A 167 -5.64 23.20 23.24
C THR A 167 -5.97 24.19 22.11
N LYS A 168 -6.07 25.50 22.41
CA LYS A 168 -6.26 26.55 21.40
C LYS A 168 -5.01 26.74 20.54
N GLN A 169 -3.81 26.68 21.12
CA GLN A 169 -2.55 26.76 20.36
C GLN A 169 -2.41 25.59 19.37
N ARG A 170 -2.74 24.36 19.78
CA ARG A 170 -2.59 23.16 18.94
C ARG A 170 -3.60 23.12 17.76
N ILE A 171 -4.81 23.65 17.96
CA ILE A 171 -5.82 23.79 16.88
C ILE A 171 -5.39 24.87 15.87
N GLN A 172 -4.72 25.93 16.33
CA GLN A 172 -4.27 27.02 15.48
C GLN A 172 -3.06 26.64 14.61
N GLU A 173 -2.17 25.77 15.11
CA GLU A 173 -1.02 25.24 14.34
C GLU A 173 -1.46 24.24 13.26
N HIS A 174 -2.46 23.38 13.52
CA HIS A 174 -3.01 22.47 12.50
C HIS A 174 -3.85 23.18 11.42
N SER A 175 -4.42 24.35 11.73
CA SER A 175 -5.16 25.20 10.78
C SER A 175 -4.26 25.89 9.74
N LEU A 176 -2.94 25.92 9.92
CA LEU A 176 -2.01 26.53 8.97
C LEU A 176 -1.57 25.55 7.85
N ILE A 177 -1.75 24.24 8.07
CA ILE A 177 -1.37 23.17 7.12
C ILE A 177 -2.53 22.85 6.15
N CYS A 178 -3.77 23.06 6.59
CA CYS A 178 -5.01 22.93 5.81
C CYS A 178 -5.51 24.34 5.48
N HIS A 179 -5.59 24.74 4.21
CA HIS A 179 -6.18 26.04 3.79
C HIS A 179 -7.71 26.08 4.03
N CYS A 180 -8.12 25.93 5.28
CA CYS A 180 -9.46 25.62 5.70
C CYS A 180 -10.02 26.84 6.42
N LYS A 181 -10.89 27.59 5.72
CA LYS A 181 -11.50 28.81 6.25
C LYS A 181 -12.68 28.45 7.15
N MET A 182 -12.72 29.04 8.34
CA MET A 182 -13.89 28.99 9.21
C MET A 182 -14.84 30.13 8.83
N GLU A 183 -16.05 29.81 8.39
CA GLU A 183 -17.16 30.76 8.38
C GLU A 183 -18.17 30.36 9.46
N ASN A 184 -18.41 31.29 10.39
CA ASN A 184 -19.49 31.25 11.38
C ASN A 184 -19.64 29.94 12.17
N GLY A 185 -18.61 29.64 12.96
CA GLY A 185 -18.74 28.90 14.22
C GLY A 185 -18.94 27.39 14.15
N ASP A 186 -19.67 26.85 13.17
CA ASP A 186 -20.20 25.48 13.29
C ASP A 186 -20.08 24.58 12.05
N LYS A 187 -19.40 25.01 10.96
CA LYS A 187 -19.13 24.11 9.81
C LYS A 187 -17.73 24.26 9.22
N LEU A 188 -16.97 23.16 9.29
CA LEU A 188 -15.73 22.95 8.54
C LEU A 188 -16.06 22.39 7.15
N GLN A 189 -15.68 23.09 6.09
CA GLN A 189 -15.68 22.54 4.75
C GLN A 189 -14.24 22.20 4.37
N CYS A 190 -13.83 20.96 4.65
CA CYS A 190 -12.53 20.42 4.26
C CYS A 190 -12.69 19.58 2.98
N PRO A 191 -11.89 19.81 1.91
CA PRO A 191 -11.94 18.97 0.70
C PRO A 191 -11.53 17.51 0.93
N TYR A 192 -10.89 17.20 2.07
CA TYR A 192 -10.37 15.89 2.44
C TYR A 192 -11.13 15.26 3.61
N MET A 193 -12.46 15.19 3.52
CA MET A 193 -13.34 14.61 4.55
C MET A 193 -12.99 13.16 4.95
N GLY A 194 -12.30 12.40 4.08
CA GLY A 194 -11.96 11.00 4.32
C GLY A 194 -10.85 10.75 5.36
N LEU A 195 -9.98 11.74 5.62
CA LEU A 195 -8.81 11.55 6.50
C LEU A 195 -9.09 11.80 8.00
N HIS A 196 -10.21 12.45 8.34
CA HIS A 196 -10.49 12.81 9.74
C HIS A 196 -11.33 11.77 10.50
N GLN A 197 -12.06 10.88 9.82
CA GLN A 197 -12.82 9.83 10.51
C GLN A 197 -11.93 8.73 11.11
N ALA A 198 -10.67 8.61 10.68
CA ALA A 198 -9.75 7.59 11.18
C ALA A 198 -9.11 7.95 12.54
N ASN A 199 -9.03 9.23 12.90
CA ASN A 199 -8.26 9.67 14.08
C ASN A 199 -9.07 10.19 15.26
N HIS A 200 -10.40 10.28 15.13
CA HIS A 200 -11.27 10.61 16.26
C HIS A 200 -12.38 9.57 16.38
N GLY A 201 -12.03 8.45 17.01
CA GLY A 201 -13.01 7.61 17.70
C GLY A 201 -13.66 8.42 18.83
N LEU A 202 -14.63 9.26 18.49
CA LEU A 202 -15.55 9.87 19.42
C LEU A 202 -16.95 9.38 19.12
N ILE A 203 -17.34 8.42 19.95
CA ILE A 203 -18.69 7.95 20.21
C ILE A 203 -19.61 9.17 20.37
N LEU A 204 -20.66 9.24 19.57
CA LEU A 204 -21.90 9.91 19.96
C LEU A 204 -23.06 8.97 19.69
N SER A 205 -23.40 8.18 20.71
CA SER A 205 -24.74 7.66 20.89
C SER A 205 -25.68 8.81 21.25
N SER A 206 -26.70 9.04 20.44
CA SER A 206 -28.12 9.32 20.79
C SER A 206 -28.91 9.45 19.49
#